data_AF-A0A7C3CHV1-F1
#
_entry.id   AF-A0A7C3CHV1-F1
#
_cell.length_a   1.000
_cell.length_b   1.000
_cell.length_c   1.000
_cell.angle_alpha   90.00
_cell.angle_beta   90.00
_cell.angle_gamma   90.00
#
_symmetry.space_group_name_H-M   'P 1'
#
loop_
_entity.id
_entity.type
_entity.pdbx_description
1 polymer ?
#
loop_
_entity_poly.entity_id
_entity_poly.type
_entity_poly.pdbx_seq_one_letter_code
_entity_poly.pdbx_strand_id
1 'polypeptide(L)'
;MKGTSTQIKLLSTLMLLLFLSINVWSQTQSPLDIALRYLEQNKTQSNLTDADIADMVITDNYFSKNSGATMIYFLQRHQGIKVYDAMYNAVVKDGEVIHSGSRLISDLAAKINTSQPSLTPQAAIEAALSHLEIGAGALVLKERKKPE
;
A
#
# COMPACT_ATOMS: atom_id res chain seq x y z
N MET A 1 -15.13 -20.67 -60.54
CA MET A 1 -14.22 -20.95 -59.41
C MET A 1 -13.68 -19.71 -58.65
N LYS A 2 -14.18 -18.48 -58.89
CA LYS A 2 -13.70 -17.26 -58.18
C LYS A 2 -14.51 -16.91 -56.91
N GLY A 3 -15.76 -17.36 -56.80
CA GLY A 3 -16.66 -16.99 -55.69
C GLY A 3 -16.29 -17.60 -54.33
N THR A 4 -15.73 -18.81 -54.31
CA THR A 4 -15.34 -19.50 -53.08
C THR A 4 -14.12 -18.89 -52.41
N SER A 5 -13.15 -18.40 -53.20
CA SER A 5 -11.94 -17.74 -52.68
C SER A 5 -12.24 -16.41 -52.00
N THR A 6 -13.14 -15.60 -52.58
CA THR A 6 -13.55 -14.31 -51.99
C THR A 6 -14.33 -14.51 -50.70
N GLN A 7 -15.22 -15.51 -50.64
CA GLN A 7 -15.99 -15.83 -49.44
C GLN A 7 -15.09 -16.33 -48.29
N ILE A 8 -14.09 -17.17 -48.59
CA ILE A 8 -13.12 -17.63 -47.59
C ILE A 8 -12.32 -16.44 -47.04
N LYS A 9 -11.80 -15.54 -47.90
CA LYS A 9 -11.06 -14.35 -47.46
C LYS A 9 -11.92 -13.40 -46.63
N LEU A 10 -13.19 -13.21 -47.00
CA LEU A 10 -14.13 -12.39 -46.25
C LEU A 10 -14.38 -12.99 -44.85
N LEU A 11 -14.56 -14.30 -44.77
CA LEU A 11 -14.76 -15.01 -43.51
C LEU A 11 -13.51 -14.99 -42.62
N SER A 12 -12.31 -15.16 -43.21
CA SER A 12 -11.02 -15.03 -42.51
C SER A 12 -10.80 -13.62 -41.95
N THR A 13 -11.16 -12.61 -42.73
CA THR A 13 -11.00 -11.19 -42.34
C THR A 13 -11.98 -10.83 -41.22
N LEU A 14 -13.23 -11.32 -41.30
CA LEU A 14 -14.23 -11.14 -40.26
C LEU A 14 -13.83 -11.83 -38.95
N MET A 15 -13.28 -13.04 -39.04
CA MET A 15 -12.80 -13.80 -37.90
C MET A 15 -11.59 -13.12 -37.24
N LEU A 16 -10.65 -12.57 -38.03
CA LEU A 16 -9.53 -11.79 -37.51
C LEU A 16 -9.99 -10.53 -36.75
N LEU A 17 -10.98 -9.80 -37.26
CA LEU A 17 -11.56 -8.62 -36.59
C LEU A 17 -12.25 -8.97 -35.26
N LEU A 18 -12.91 -10.13 -35.17
CA LEU A 18 -13.50 -10.65 -33.93
C LEU A 18 -12.42 -10.98 -32.87
N PHE A 19 -11.27 -11.53 -33.27
CA PHE A 19 -10.15 -11.81 -32.36
C PHE A 19 -9.41 -10.54 -31.87
N LEU A 20 -9.46 -9.41 -32.59
CA LEU A 20 -8.93 -8.14 -32.09
C LEU A 20 -9.85 -7.48 -31.05
N SER A 21 -11.12 -7.89 -30.97
CA SER A 21 -12.15 -7.24 -30.13
C SER A 21 -12.15 -7.69 -28.66
N ILE A 22 -11.45 -8.78 -28.32
CA ILE A 22 -11.46 -9.39 -26.97
C ILE A 22 -10.47 -8.75 -25.97
N ASN A 23 -9.77 -7.68 -26.34
CA ASN A 23 -8.76 -7.05 -25.48
C ASN A 23 -9.22 -5.76 -24.78
N VAL A 24 -10.51 -5.42 -24.79
CA VAL A 24 -11.01 -4.28 -24.00
C VAL A 24 -11.39 -4.74 -22.61
N TRP A 25 -10.37 -5.05 -21.81
CA TRP A 25 -10.53 -5.14 -20.37
C TRP A 25 -10.67 -3.70 -19.87
N SER A 26 -11.90 -3.23 -19.69
CA SER A 26 -12.15 -2.08 -18.85
C SER A 26 -11.78 -2.48 -17.41
N GLN A 27 -10.50 -2.40 -17.07
CA GLN A 27 -10.06 -2.58 -15.69
C GLN A 27 -10.45 -1.30 -14.95
N THR A 28 -11.65 -1.30 -14.37
CA THR A 28 -12.03 -0.27 -13.40
C THR A 28 -11.13 -0.46 -12.19
N GLN A 29 -10.14 0.41 -12.05
CA GLN A 29 -9.17 0.33 -10.96
C GLN A 29 -9.82 0.86 -9.69
N SER A 30 -9.64 0.15 -8.59
CA SER A 30 -10.06 0.69 -7.31
C SER A 30 -9.18 1.90 -6.95
N PRO A 31 -9.68 2.84 -6.13
CA PRO A 31 -8.85 3.91 -5.59
C PRO A 31 -7.57 3.40 -4.91
N LEU A 32 -7.64 2.21 -4.29
CA LEU A 32 -6.49 1.56 -3.69
C LEU A 32 -5.43 1.15 -4.74
N ASP A 33 -5.85 0.55 -5.84
CA ASP A 33 -4.94 0.16 -6.93
C ASP A 33 -4.27 1.39 -7.57
N ILE A 34 -5.04 2.47 -7.71
CA ILE A 34 -4.54 3.76 -8.22
C ILE A 34 -3.47 4.32 -7.28
N ALA A 35 -3.72 4.33 -5.96
CA ALA A 35 -2.78 4.82 -4.97
C ALA A 35 -1.50 3.97 -4.92
N LEU A 36 -1.62 2.64 -4.90
CA LEU A 36 -0.47 1.74 -4.88
C LEU A 36 0.40 1.89 -6.14
N ARG A 37 -0.23 1.99 -7.32
CA ARG A 37 0.52 2.20 -8.55
C ARG A 37 1.19 3.56 -8.57
N TYR A 38 0.53 4.59 -8.06
CA TYR A 38 1.15 5.91 -7.97
C TYR A 38 2.39 5.88 -7.06
N LEU A 39 2.32 5.20 -5.90
CA LEU A 39 3.49 5.00 -5.05
C LEU A 39 4.60 4.27 -5.82
N GLU A 40 4.28 3.16 -6.48
CA GLU A 40 5.23 2.36 -7.28
C GLU A 40 5.94 3.19 -8.36
N GLN A 41 5.18 4.04 -9.07
CA GLN A 41 5.70 4.88 -10.14
C GLN A 41 6.55 6.06 -9.65
N ASN A 42 6.28 6.56 -8.43
CA ASN A 42 6.94 7.75 -7.88
C ASN A 42 7.98 7.43 -6.80
N LYS A 43 8.17 6.16 -6.42
CA LYS A 43 9.09 5.72 -5.35
C LYS A 43 10.52 6.25 -5.49
N THR A 44 11.01 6.36 -6.73
CA THR A 44 12.36 6.85 -7.04
C THR A 44 12.56 8.32 -6.68
N GLN A 45 11.50 9.14 -6.68
CA GLN A 45 11.57 10.54 -6.26
C GLN A 45 11.87 10.69 -4.77
N SER A 46 11.60 9.65 -3.98
CA SER A 46 11.86 9.59 -2.54
C SER A 46 13.02 8.64 -2.18
N ASN A 47 13.83 8.23 -3.17
CA ASN A 47 14.91 7.24 -3.00
C ASN A 47 14.45 5.91 -2.40
N LEU A 48 13.17 5.55 -2.58
CA LEU A 48 12.62 4.28 -2.11
C LEU A 48 12.96 3.16 -3.09
N THR A 49 13.26 2.00 -2.53
CA THR A 49 13.46 0.74 -3.26
C THR A 49 12.17 -0.07 -3.31
N ASP A 50 12.12 -1.09 -4.18
CA ASP A 50 11.01 -2.06 -4.21
C ASP A 50 10.82 -2.75 -2.86
N ALA A 51 11.94 -3.01 -2.16
CA ALA A 51 11.93 -3.62 -0.83
C ALA A 51 11.30 -2.69 0.23
N ASP A 52 11.42 -1.37 0.08
CA ASP A 52 10.87 -0.41 1.03
C ASP A 52 9.34 -0.36 1.01
N ILE A 53 8.70 -0.75 -0.10
CA ILE A 53 7.23 -0.72 -0.27
C ILE A 53 6.61 -2.12 -0.39
N ALA A 54 7.41 -3.18 -0.26
CA ALA A 54 6.94 -4.56 -0.37
C ALA A 54 6.05 -5.01 0.80
N ASP A 55 6.26 -4.47 1.99
CA ASP A 55 5.51 -4.81 3.20
C ASP A 55 4.79 -3.57 3.77
N MET A 56 3.79 -3.09 3.03
CA MET A 56 2.91 -2.02 3.47
C MET A 56 1.63 -2.59 4.08
N VAL A 57 1.11 -1.93 5.12
CA VAL A 57 -0.22 -2.23 5.68
C VAL A 57 -1.12 -1.02 5.55
N ILE A 58 -2.37 -1.23 5.13
CA ILE A 58 -3.39 -0.17 5.10
C ILE A 58 -3.83 0.08 6.53
N THR A 59 -3.69 1.32 7.01
CA THR A 59 -4.22 1.71 8.33
C THR A 59 -5.64 2.22 8.21
N ASP A 60 -5.93 2.98 7.17
CA ASP A 60 -7.22 3.64 6.96
C ASP A 60 -7.51 3.77 5.46
N ASN A 61 -8.77 3.56 5.10
CA ASN A 61 -9.29 3.77 3.74
C ASN A 61 -10.76 4.21 3.85
N TYR A 62 -11.05 5.44 3.47
CA TYR A 62 -12.42 5.93 3.52
C TYR A 62 -12.74 6.93 2.40
N PHE A 63 -14.01 6.89 1.97
CA PHE A 63 -14.56 7.79 0.99
C PHE A 63 -15.23 8.99 1.66
N SER A 64 -14.86 10.19 1.24
CA SER A 64 -15.50 11.44 1.68
C SER A 64 -16.60 11.84 0.71
N LYS A 65 -17.87 11.76 1.17
CA LYS A 65 -19.03 12.23 0.40
C LYS A 65 -18.95 13.72 0.06
N ASN A 66 -18.32 14.52 0.92
CA ASN A 66 -18.24 15.97 0.76
C ASN A 66 -17.28 16.37 -0.36
N SER A 67 -16.13 15.69 -0.48
CA SER A 67 -15.13 16.02 -1.51
C SER A 67 -15.22 15.13 -2.76
N GLY A 68 -15.92 13.98 -2.66
CA GLY A 68 -15.92 12.94 -3.67
C GLY A 68 -14.60 12.18 -3.78
N ALA A 69 -13.69 12.34 -2.79
CA ALA A 69 -12.36 11.74 -2.82
C ALA A 69 -12.26 10.56 -1.84
N THR A 70 -11.40 9.60 -2.18
CA THR A 70 -10.99 8.50 -1.30
C THR A 70 -9.64 8.80 -0.69
N MET A 71 -9.52 8.69 0.63
CA MET A 71 -8.30 8.94 1.39
C MET A 71 -7.77 7.61 1.89
N ILE A 72 -6.53 7.29 1.55
CA ILE A 72 -5.90 6.01 1.84
C ILE A 72 -4.59 6.25 2.57
N TYR A 73 -4.40 5.53 3.67
CA TYR A 73 -3.21 5.61 4.51
C TYR A 73 -2.56 4.23 4.61
N PHE A 74 -1.26 4.22 4.38
CA PHE A 74 -0.42 3.04 4.45
C PHE A 74 0.67 3.27 5.48
N LEU A 75 1.10 2.21 6.14
CA LEU A 75 2.21 2.21 7.07
C LEU A 75 3.24 1.16 6.62
N GLN A 76 4.50 1.58 6.58
CA GLN A 76 5.64 0.72 6.24
C GLN A 76 5.88 -0.30 7.35
N ARG A 77 6.11 -1.54 6.95
CA ARG A 77 6.57 -2.59 7.86
C ARG A 77 7.86 -3.20 7.35
N HIS A 78 8.55 -3.85 8.26
CA HIS A 78 9.66 -4.73 7.94
C HIS A 78 9.42 -6.05 8.66
N GLN A 79 9.29 -7.14 7.90
CA GLN A 79 9.02 -8.47 8.45
C GLN A 79 7.77 -8.49 9.36
N GLY A 80 6.72 -7.76 8.97
CA GLY A 80 5.48 -7.64 9.74
C GLY A 80 5.54 -6.68 10.94
N ILE A 81 6.71 -6.13 11.29
CA ILE A 81 6.88 -5.14 12.35
C ILE A 81 6.60 -3.75 11.79
N LYS A 82 5.67 -3.02 12.41
CA LYS A 82 5.34 -1.64 12.04
C LYS A 82 6.52 -0.72 12.30
N VAL A 83 6.96 0.01 11.27
CA VAL A 83 7.91 1.11 11.44
C VAL A 83 7.13 2.32 11.95
N TYR A 84 7.51 2.82 13.12
CA TYR A 84 6.83 3.96 13.74
C TYR A 84 6.92 5.19 12.82
N ASP A 85 5.76 5.82 12.57
CA ASP A 85 5.59 7.06 11.80
C ASP A 85 5.95 7.00 10.30
N ALA A 86 6.42 5.86 9.79
CA ALA A 86 6.72 5.64 8.38
C ALA A 86 5.43 5.42 7.56
N MET A 87 4.72 6.51 7.29
CA MET A 87 3.43 6.49 6.63
C MET A 87 3.48 7.04 5.21
N TYR A 88 2.64 6.50 4.35
CA TYR A 88 2.32 7.04 3.04
C TYR A 88 0.81 7.32 2.97
N ASN A 89 0.42 8.48 2.45
CA ASN A 89 -0.98 8.83 2.23
C ASN A 89 -1.22 9.19 0.76
N ALA A 90 -2.38 8.78 0.26
CA ALA A 90 -2.84 9.13 -1.08
C ALA A 90 -4.31 9.58 -1.03
N VAL A 91 -4.62 10.63 -1.77
CA VAL A 91 -5.99 11.12 -1.99
C VAL A 91 -6.32 10.88 -3.46
N VAL A 92 -7.29 10.02 -3.70
CA VAL A 92 -7.73 9.62 -5.05
C VAL A 92 -9.09 10.21 -5.35
N LYS A 93 -9.21 10.87 -6.50
CA LYS A 93 -10.46 11.45 -6.98
C LYS A 93 -10.51 11.34 -8.50
N ASP A 94 -11.68 11.00 -9.04
CA ASP A 94 -11.93 10.91 -10.48
C ASP A 94 -10.93 10.00 -11.24
N GLY A 95 -10.43 8.95 -10.57
CA GLY A 95 -9.49 7.99 -11.15
C GLY A 95 -8.01 8.36 -11.03
N GLU A 96 -7.68 9.48 -10.37
CA GLU A 96 -6.32 10.00 -10.28
C GLU A 96 -5.92 10.35 -8.84
N VAL A 97 -4.61 10.31 -8.56
CA VAL A 97 -4.06 10.79 -7.29
C VAL A 97 -3.94 12.31 -7.35
N ILE A 98 -4.80 13.01 -6.63
CA ILE A 98 -4.79 14.49 -6.57
C ILE A 98 -3.85 15.02 -5.50
N HIS A 99 -3.49 14.20 -4.52
CA HIS A 99 -2.52 14.54 -3.49
C HIS A 99 -1.88 13.27 -2.91
N SER A 100 -0.59 13.32 -2.60
CA SER A 100 0.07 12.29 -1.82
C SER A 100 1.15 12.87 -0.90
N GLY A 101 1.45 12.15 0.16
CA GLY A 101 2.52 12.48 1.11
C GLY A 101 3.25 11.21 1.53
N SER A 102 4.57 11.29 1.68
CA SER A 102 5.41 10.16 2.06
C SER A 102 6.34 10.53 3.21
N ARG A 103 6.35 9.68 4.24
CA ARG A 103 7.35 9.65 5.32
C ARG A 103 8.00 8.27 5.41
N LEU A 104 7.92 7.50 4.33
CA LEU A 104 8.53 6.17 4.25
C LEU A 104 10.04 6.28 4.41
N ILE A 105 10.63 5.30 5.08
CA ILE A 105 12.07 5.22 5.27
C ILE A 105 12.67 4.51 4.06
N SER A 106 13.53 5.22 3.33
CA SER A 106 14.32 4.63 2.24
C SER A 106 15.42 3.74 2.77
N ASP A 107 15.74 2.70 1.99
CA ASP A 107 16.78 1.71 2.31
C ASP A 107 16.61 1.18 3.74
N LEU A 108 15.36 0.85 4.09
CA LEU A 108 14.98 0.47 5.44
C LEU A 108 15.76 -0.76 5.90
N ALA A 109 15.93 -1.75 5.02
CA ALA A 109 16.61 -3.00 5.33
C ALA A 109 18.06 -2.76 5.79
N ALA A 110 18.78 -1.80 5.20
CA ALA A 110 20.14 -1.45 5.61
C ALA A 110 20.21 -0.72 6.96
N LYS A 111 19.09 -0.18 7.44
CA LYS A 111 18.98 0.55 8.71
C LYS A 111 18.53 -0.33 9.88
N ILE A 112 18.22 -1.61 9.63
CA ILE A 112 17.79 -2.54 10.67
C ILE A 112 19.00 -3.12 11.40
N ASN A 113 19.05 -2.89 12.72
CA ASN A 113 20.10 -3.43 13.58
C ASN A 113 19.72 -4.80 14.19
N THR A 114 18.43 -5.05 14.41
CA THR A 114 17.88 -6.32 14.91
C THR A 114 16.37 -6.35 14.67
N SER A 115 15.81 -7.54 14.45
CA SER A 115 14.36 -7.79 14.49
C SER A 115 13.93 -8.55 15.75
N GLN A 116 14.88 -8.94 16.59
CA GLN A 116 14.65 -9.63 17.86
C GLN A 116 14.75 -8.63 19.02
N PRO A 117 13.68 -8.45 19.82
CA PRO A 117 13.72 -7.62 21.01
C PRO A 117 14.73 -8.15 22.03
N SER A 118 15.63 -7.30 22.51
CA SER A 118 16.55 -7.64 23.61
C SER A 118 15.94 -7.47 25.00
N LEU A 119 14.83 -6.72 25.10
CA LEU A 119 14.09 -6.48 26.34
C LEU A 119 12.70 -7.11 26.25
N THR A 120 12.21 -7.58 27.39
CA THR A 120 10.79 -7.92 27.54
C THR A 120 9.94 -6.64 27.52
N PRO A 121 8.63 -6.73 27.20
CA PRO A 121 7.75 -5.56 27.23
C PRO A 121 7.75 -4.82 28.58
N GLN A 122 7.78 -5.56 29.70
CA GLN A 122 7.85 -4.96 31.04
C GLN A 122 9.16 -4.20 31.25
N ALA A 123 10.30 -4.83 30.95
CA ALA A 123 11.61 -4.21 31.11
C ALA A 123 11.77 -2.96 30.22
N ALA A 124 11.18 -2.96 29.02
CA ALA A 124 11.18 -1.79 28.13
C ALA A 124 10.41 -0.59 28.74
N ILE A 125 9.27 -0.84 29.39
CA ILE A 125 8.50 0.20 30.08
C ILE A 125 9.26 0.72 31.30
N GLU A 126 9.82 -0.18 32.12
CA GLU A 126 10.63 0.21 33.30
C GLU A 126 11.84 1.06 32.90
N ALA A 127 12.54 0.69 31.83
CA ALA A 127 13.65 1.47 31.29
C ALA A 127 13.21 2.87 30.82
N ALA A 128 12.06 2.97 30.13
CA ALA A 128 11.53 4.25 29.69
C ALA A 128 11.12 5.15 30.88
N LEU A 129 10.46 4.59 31.90
CA LEU A 129 10.08 5.31 33.12
C LEU A 129 11.30 5.83 33.87
N SER A 130 12.32 4.98 34.03
CA SER A 130 13.59 5.38 34.65
C SER A 130 14.28 6.48 33.84
N HIS A 131 14.27 6.40 32.51
CA HIS A 131 14.88 7.42 31.65
C HIS A 131 14.15 8.77 31.71
N LEU A 132 12.83 8.75 31.89
CA LEU A 132 11.99 9.94 31.97
C LEU A 132 11.80 10.47 33.41
N GLU A 133 12.46 9.85 34.40
CA GLU A 133 12.34 10.17 35.83
C GLU A 133 10.89 10.11 36.36
N ILE A 134 10.07 9.23 35.75
CA ILE A 134 8.68 9.04 36.15
C ILE A 134 8.62 7.95 37.21
N GLY A 135 8.26 8.33 38.43
CA GLY A 135 7.92 7.37 39.49
C GLY A 135 6.68 6.56 39.10
N ALA A 136 6.82 5.25 38.98
CA ALA A 136 5.71 4.35 38.70
C ALA A 136 5.52 3.32 39.82
N GLY A 137 4.26 3.00 40.11
CA GLY A 137 3.92 1.82 40.90
C GLY A 137 4.15 0.52 40.11
N ALA A 138 3.78 -0.62 40.70
CA ALA A 138 3.89 -1.90 40.03
C ALA A 138 3.13 -1.92 38.69
N LEU A 139 3.82 -2.28 37.61
CA LEU A 139 3.22 -2.44 36.29
C LEU A 139 2.33 -3.68 36.30
N VAL A 140 1.06 -3.50 35.90
CA VAL A 140 0.11 -4.60 35.76
C VAL A 140 -0.23 -4.76 34.29
N LEU A 141 0.00 -5.96 33.75
CA LEU A 141 -0.41 -6.28 32.39
C LEU A 141 -1.93 -6.24 32.32
N LYS A 142 -2.48 -5.32 31.52
CA LYS A 142 -3.91 -5.25 31.23
C LYS A 142 -4.14 -5.67 29.80
N GLU A 143 -4.88 -6.76 29.61
CA GLU A 143 -5.30 -7.16 28.26
C GLU A 143 -6.20 -6.07 27.65
N ARG A 144 -5.98 -5.78 26.37
CA ARG A 144 -6.87 -4.90 25.62
C ARG A 144 -8.18 -5.68 25.41
N LYS A 145 -9.30 -5.18 25.96
CA LYS A 145 -10.64 -5.72 25.65
C LYS A 145 -10.80 -5.80 24.13
N LYS A 146 -11.23 -6.95 23.60
CA LYS A 146 -11.58 -7.08 22.18
C LYS A 146 -12.64 -6.01 21.86
N PRO A 147 -12.50 -5.25 20.76
CA PRO A 147 -13.59 -4.41 20.30
C PRO A 147 -14.79 -5.32 19.95
N GLU A 148 -15.97 -4.97 20.45
CA GLU A 148 -17.26 -5.60 20.12
C GLU A 148 -17.63 -5.33 18.65
#